data_AF-A0A1I9G055-F1
#
_entry.id   AF-A0A1I9G055-F1
#
_cell.length_a   1.000
_cell.length_b   1.000
_cell.length_c   1.000
_cell.angle_alpha   90.00
_cell.angle_beta   90.00
_cell.angle_gamma   90.00
#
_symmetry.space_group_name_H-M   'P 1'
#
loop_
_entity.id
_entity.type
_entity.pdbx_description
1 polymer ?
#
loop_
_entity_poly.entity_id
_entity_poly.type
_entity_poly.pdbx_seq_one_letter_code
_entity_poly.pdbx_strand_id
1 'polypeptide(L)'
;MYVPILNSKEKARELVDVVREQTDAPIGVCINTVSIILSALLRDLPDIYGLRVIKSALEKDYIIDVENCHDARVLEQVIVSLTSYIEDKGQLDWSIRNDKTLMVKSLQHFSGFMKKADVGVLMKRFRRDDYIFIEQLVSLYQIELKKSVRIELLTTFHSLCLLDRSVITILLCGQLPVLLVLQNNFSLPLTELDILSLQLLSVLFSTGEKFPTSHYDALNLEFLTKIVSIVKDCTDAFQFILSFNSHFESNENTVIQTLHKNAPVTFGQLLTIQLNRCRADNKDLRAVKLLMNIFCVSDDLISVLFYDNDLKVLYGILCQDLIDTNQSQKMAMILQIMKNMEVIRRCEFTQEVYTSVKSFLLTRETQVELRHSAESLLQRVTEQQRNLPFPL
;
A
#
# COMPACT_ATOMS: atom_id res chain seq x y z
N MET A 1 -2.51 -20.92 -54.69
CA MET A 1 -3.08 -21.09 -53.34
C MET A 1 -2.19 -20.32 -52.38
N TYR A 2 -2.67 -19.19 -51.85
CA TYR A 2 -1.96 -18.48 -50.78
C TYR A 2 -2.14 -19.31 -49.50
N VAL A 3 -1.07 -19.90 -48.98
CA VAL A 3 -1.10 -20.55 -47.66
C VAL A 3 -0.91 -19.44 -46.64
N PRO A 4 -1.87 -19.16 -45.75
CA PRO A 4 -1.69 -18.14 -44.72
C PRO A 4 -0.48 -18.51 -43.87
N ILE A 5 0.48 -17.59 -43.75
CA ILE A 5 1.62 -17.76 -42.85
C ILE A 5 1.04 -17.68 -41.43
N LEU A 6 1.20 -18.74 -40.64
CA LEU A 6 0.75 -18.78 -39.25
C LEU A 6 1.51 -17.72 -38.45
N ASN A 7 0.82 -16.66 -38.05
CA ASN A 7 1.30 -15.74 -37.03
C ASN A 7 1.04 -16.37 -35.65
N SER A 8 2.05 -17.07 -35.12
CA SER A 8 1.92 -17.84 -33.87
C SER A 8 1.51 -16.97 -32.67
N LYS A 9 2.00 -15.73 -32.61
CA LYS A 9 1.68 -14.78 -31.53
C LYS A 9 0.24 -14.30 -31.62
N GLU A 10 -0.21 -13.94 -32.81
CA GLU A 10 -1.61 -13.54 -33.05
C GLU A 10 -2.57 -14.69 -32.74
N LYS A 11 -2.21 -15.92 -33.12
CA LYS A 11 -3.06 -17.06 -32.79
C LYS A 11 -3.08 -17.38 -31.29
N ALA A 12 -1.94 -17.25 -30.60
CA ALA A 12 -1.89 -17.40 -29.14
C ALA A 12 -2.78 -16.38 -28.43
N ARG A 13 -2.76 -15.11 -28.90
CA ARG A 13 -3.66 -14.05 -28.42
C ARG A 13 -5.12 -14.39 -28.59
N GLU A 14 -5.50 -14.77 -29.81
CA GLU A 14 -6.88 -15.12 -30.15
C GLU A 14 -7.40 -16.24 -29.25
N LEU A 15 -6.60 -17.28 -29.01
CA LEU A 15 -6.99 -18.39 -28.13
C LEU A 15 -7.24 -17.92 -26.69
N VAL A 16 -6.38 -17.04 -26.15
CA VAL A 16 -6.58 -16.50 -24.79
C VAL A 16 -7.80 -15.59 -24.74
N ASP A 17 -8.02 -14.76 -25.77
CA ASP A 17 -9.17 -13.87 -25.86
C ASP A 17 -10.50 -14.65 -25.94
N VAL A 18 -10.52 -15.73 -26.73
CA VAL A 18 -11.68 -16.64 -26.81
C VAL A 18 -11.96 -17.28 -25.45
N VAL A 19 -10.95 -17.81 -24.75
CA VAL A 19 -11.17 -18.39 -23.41
C VAL A 19 -11.67 -17.32 -22.44
N ARG A 20 -11.10 -16.11 -22.48
CA ARG A 20 -11.49 -14.99 -21.63
C ARG A 20 -12.96 -14.59 -21.86
N GLU A 21 -13.37 -14.43 -23.11
CA GLU A 21 -14.73 -14.07 -23.51
C GLU A 21 -15.76 -15.14 -23.12
N GLN A 22 -15.42 -16.42 -23.29
CA GLN A 22 -16.36 -17.52 -23.04
C GLN A 22 -16.49 -17.92 -21.56
N THR A 23 -15.47 -17.66 -20.73
CA THR A 23 -15.43 -18.15 -19.34
C THR A 23 -15.55 -17.06 -18.29
N ASP A 24 -15.29 -15.81 -18.67
CA ASP A 24 -15.11 -14.70 -17.75
C ASP A 24 -14.06 -14.94 -16.63
N ALA A 25 -13.13 -15.89 -16.84
CA ALA A 25 -12.07 -16.20 -15.88
C ALA A 25 -10.99 -15.10 -15.83
N PRO A 26 -10.22 -14.98 -14.72
CA PRO A 26 -9.07 -14.06 -14.66
C PRO A 26 -8.05 -14.34 -15.76
N ILE A 27 -7.43 -13.30 -16.32
CA ILE A 27 -6.57 -13.41 -17.50
C ILE A 27 -5.41 -14.39 -17.32
N GLY A 28 -4.80 -14.45 -16.13
CA GLY A 28 -3.75 -15.42 -15.82
C GLY A 28 -4.24 -16.87 -15.86
N VAL A 29 -5.50 -17.11 -15.48
CA VAL A 29 -6.13 -18.43 -15.58
C VAL A 29 -6.41 -18.78 -17.04
N CYS A 30 -6.86 -17.81 -17.86
CA CYS A 30 -7.05 -18.01 -19.30
C CYS A 30 -5.73 -18.41 -19.99
N ILE A 31 -4.65 -17.68 -19.72
CA ILE A 31 -3.30 -17.98 -20.26
C ILE A 31 -2.87 -19.40 -19.88
N ASN A 32 -2.99 -19.75 -18.60
CA ASN A 32 -2.64 -21.09 -18.12
C ASN A 32 -3.51 -22.18 -18.75
N THR A 33 -4.80 -21.91 -18.93
CA THR A 33 -5.74 -22.86 -19.55
C THR A 33 -5.35 -23.16 -21.00
N VAL A 34 -5.06 -22.13 -21.79
CA VAL A 34 -4.58 -22.32 -23.17
C VAL A 34 -3.25 -23.07 -23.19
N SER A 35 -2.33 -22.75 -22.27
CA SER A 35 -1.05 -23.47 -22.15
C SER A 35 -1.23 -24.97 -21.84
N ILE A 36 -2.13 -25.32 -20.93
CA ILE A 36 -2.44 -26.72 -20.58
C ILE A 36 -3.03 -27.46 -21.78
N ILE A 37 -3.98 -26.85 -22.49
CA ILE A 37 -4.60 -27.46 -23.67
C ILE A 37 -3.55 -27.71 -24.76
N LEU A 38 -2.71 -26.71 -25.07
CA LEU A 38 -1.64 -26.86 -26.05
C LEU A 38 -0.62 -27.92 -25.64
N SER A 39 -0.31 -28.02 -24.33
CA SER A 39 0.59 -29.05 -23.80
C SER A 39 0.02 -30.46 -23.93
N ALA A 40 -1.27 -30.64 -23.64
CA ALA A 40 -1.95 -31.91 -23.81
C ALA A 40 -1.98 -32.34 -25.28
N LEU A 41 -2.32 -31.42 -26.19
CA LEU A 41 -2.32 -31.68 -27.62
C LEU A 41 -0.92 -32.02 -28.15
N LEU A 42 0.12 -31.32 -27.70
CA LEU A 42 1.51 -31.60 -28.11
C LEU A 42 2.06 -32.91 -27.56
N ARG A 43 1.54 -33.41 -26.43
CA ARG A 43 1.90 -34.73 -25.93
C ARG A 43 1.39 -35.83 -26.88
N ASP A 44 0.16 -35.66 -27.35
CA ASP A 44 -0.51 -36.67 -28.19
C ASP A 44 -0.16 -36.48 -29.68
N LEU A 45 0.24 -35.27 -30.08
CA LEU A 45 0.60 -34.86 -31.46
C LEU A 45 1.92 -34.06 -31.49
N PRO A 46 3.07 -34.68 -31.18
CA PRO A 46 4.33 -33.96 -30.98
C PRO A 46 4.87 -33.28 -32.23
N ASP A 47 4.61 -33.82 -33.42
CA ASP A 47 5.22 -33.34 -34.67
C ASP A 47 4.47 -32.15 -35.31
N ILE A 48 3.38 -31.67 -34.70
CA ILE A 48 2.64 -30.53 -35.21
C ILE A 48 3.39 -29.23 -34.88
N TYR A 49 4.19 -28.77 -35.85
CA TYR A 49 4.97 -27.54 -35.76
C TYR A 49 4.13 -26.32 -35.34
N GLY A 50 2.93 -26.16 -35.92
CA GLY A 50 2.03 -25.04 -35.62
C GLY A 50 1.66 -24.91 -34.14
N LEU A 51 1.34 -26.03 -33.48
CA LEU A 51 1.02 -26.05 -32.05
C LEU A 51 2.24 -25.67 -31.20
N ARG A 52 3.43 -26.15 -31.60
CA ARG A 52 4.68 -25.89 -30.89
C ARG A 52 5.06 -24.41 -30.92
N VAL A 53 4.93 -23.76 -32.08
CA VAL A 53 5.25 -22.32 -32.19
C VAL A 53 4.22 -21.44 -31.49
N ILE A 54 2.94 -21.81 -31.48
CA ILE A 54 1.90 -21.09 -30.72
C ILE A 54 2.17 -21.19 -29.22
N LYS A 55 2.44 -22.41 -28.71
CA LYS A 55 2.79 -22.62 -27.30
C LYS A 55 4.04 -21.82 -26.91
N SER A 56 5.08 -21.85 -27.75
CA SER A 56 6.29 -21.07 -27.48
C SER A 56 6.04 -19.56 -27.47
N ALA A 57 5.14 -19.05 -28.30
CA ALA A 57 4.78 -17.62 -28.30
C ALA A 57 4.04 -17.25 -27.00
N LEU A 58 3.12 -18.12 -26.55
CA LEU A 58 2.38 -17.94 -25.30
C LEU A 58 3.29 -17.87 -24.06
N GLU A 59 4.34 -18.69 -24.02
CA GLU A 59 5.21 -18.82 -22.84
C GLU A 59 6.31 -17.74 -22.76
N LYS A 60 6.73 -17.18 -23.89
CA LYS A 60 7.89 -16.26 -23.95
C LYS A 60 7.51 -14.80 -24.08
N ASP A 61 6.39 -14.51 -24.72
CA ASP A 61 6.01 -13.14 -25.02
C ASP A 61 4.91 -12.65 -24.08
N TYR A 62 4.91 -11.35 -23.78
CA TYR A 62 3.68 -10.70 -23.36
C TYR A 62 2.71 -10.73 -24.54
N ILE A 63 1.71 -11.61 -24.41
CA ILE A 63 0.78 -11.87 -25.50
C ILE A 63 -0.37 -10.87 -25.53
N ILE A 64 -0.83 -10.28 -24.44
CA ILE A 64 -2.09 -9.50 -24.47
C ILE A 64 -2.02 -8.31 -25.45
N ASP A 65 -2.98 -8.23 -26.37
CA ASP A 65 -3.19 -7.06 -27.21
C ASP A 65 -4.01 -6.04 -26.41
N VAL A 66 -3.31 -5.08 -25.80
CA VAL A 66 -3.90 -4.11 -24.88
C VAL A 66 -4.90 -3.16 -25.52
N GLU A 67 -4.94 -3.07 -26.85
CA GLU A 67 -5.82 -2.15 -27.57
C GLU A 67 -7.06 -2.87 -28.13
N ASN A 68 -6.90 -4.12 -28.59
CA ASN A 68 -7.95 -4.81 -29.36
C ASN A 68 -8.48 -6.10 -28.73
N CYS A 69 -8.08 -6.46 -27.51
CA CYS A 69 -8.63 -7.64 -26.83
C CYS A 69 -10.09 -7.44 -26.38
N HIS A 70 -10.73 -8.54 -25.99
CA HIS A 70 -12.06 -8.56 -25.40
C HIS A 70 -12.15 -7.63 -24.18
N ASP A 71 -11.17 -7.68 -23.27
CA ASP A 71 -11.15 -6.83 -22.09
C ASP A 71 -11.08 -5.33 -22.45
N ALA A 72 -10.39 -4.94 -23.52
CA ALA A 72 -10.35 -3.54 -23.97
C ALA A 72 -11.74 -3.06 -24.43
N ARG A 73 -12.49 -3.91 -25.16
CA ARG A 73 -13.86 -3.61 -25.59
C ARG A 73 -14.83 -3.53 -24.42
N VAL A 74 -14.76 -4.49 -23.49
CA VAL A 74 -15.60 -4.49 -22.28
C VAL A 74 -15.31 -3.27 -21.42
N LEU A 75 -14.05 -2.91 -21.23
CA LEU A 75 -13.66 -1.73 -20.47
C LEU A 75 -14.25 -0.44 -21.05
N GLU A 76 -14.19 -0.26 -22.36
CA GLU A 76 -14.79 0.93 -23.01
C GLU A 76 -16.30 0.97 -22.79
N GLN A 77 -17.00 -0.16 -22.91
CA GLN A 77 -18.44 -0.23 -22.64
C GLN A 77 -18.79 0.10 -21.19
N VAL A 78 -18.01 -0.40 -20.23
CA VAL A 78 -18.22 -0.14 -18.80
C VAL A 78 -17.95 1.33 -18.47
N ILE A 79 -16.88 1.92 -19.02
CA ILE A 79 -16.57 3.34 -18.86
C ILE A 79 -17.70 4.20 -19.42
N VAL A 80 -18.13 3.96 -20.67
CA VAL A 80 -19.20 4.74 -21.30
C VAL A 80 -20.48 4.67 -20.48
N SER A 81 -20.87 3.48 -20.01
CA SER A 81 -22.04 3.29 -19.16
C SER A 81 -21.93 4.07 -17.85
N LEU A 82 -20.80 3.95 -17.13
CA LEU A 82 -20.61 4.67 -15.87
C LEU A 82 -20.55 6.19 -16.08
N THR A 83 -19.88 6.67 -17.13
CA THR A 83 -19.81 8.10 -17.45
C THR A 83 -21.19 8.67 -17.75
N SER A 84 -22.05 7.98 -18.52
CA SER A 84 -23.40 8.47 -18.78
C SER A 84 -24.21 8.62 -17.48
N TYR A 85 -24.09 7.66 -16.55
CA TYR A 85 -24.75 7.80 -15.24
C TYR A 85 -24.22 9.00 -14.42
N ILE A 86 -22.92 9.27 -14.48
CA ILE A 86 -22.31 10.41 -13.78
C ILE A 86 -22.86 11.72 -14.34
N GLU A 87 -22.94 11.83 -15.67
CA GLU A 87 -23.47 12.99 -16.36
C GLU A 87 -24.96 13.23 -16.06
N ASP A 88 -25.79 12.18 -16.16
CA ASP A 88 -27.22 12.25 -15.83
C ASP A 88 -27.45 12.76 -14.41
N LYS A 89 -26.63 12.27 -13.46
CA LYS A 89 -26.71 12.69 -12.08
C LYS A 89 -26.27 14.13 -11.86
N GLY A 90 -25.26 14.59 -12.59
CA GLY A 90 -24.80 15.98 -12.56
C GLY A 90 -25.87 16.96 -13.06
N GLN A 91 -26.73 16.53 -13.97
CA GLN A 91 -27.83 17.33 -14.51
C GLN A 91 -29.09 17.34 -13.63
N LEU A 92 -29.08 16.66 -12.47
CA LEU A 92 -30.24 16.49 -11.60
C LEU A 92 -31.44 15.86 -12.33
N ASP A 93 -31.20 14.99 -13.31
CA ASP A 93 -32.30 14.29 -13.99
C ASP A 93 -32.79 13.13 -13.11
N TRP A 94 -33.69 13.48 -12.18
CA TRP A 94 -34.14 12.62 -11.10
C TRP A 94 -35.19 11.59 -11.59
N SER A 95 -34.71 10.48 -12.15
CA SER A 95 -35.44 9.22 -12.23
C SER A 95 -35.28 8.44 -10.90
N ILE A 96 -36.08 8.82 -9.89
CA ILE A 96 -35.77 8.74 -8.45
C ILE A 96 -35.62 7.34 -7.83
N ARG A 97 -35.91 6.22 -8.51
CA ARG A 97 -35.91 4.90 -7.83
C ARG A 97 -35.06 3.79 -8.43
N ASN A 98 -34.89 3.70 -9.75
CA ASN A 98 -34.22 2.53 -10.34
C ASN A 98 -32.71 2.67 -10.50
N ASP A 99 -32.19 3.89 -10.38
CA ASP A 99 -30.80 4.21 -10.65
C ASP A 99 -29.83 3.68 -9.58
N LYS A 100 -30.26 3.62 -8.30
CA LYS A 100 -29.39 3.15 -7.21
C LYS A 100 -28.88 1.73 -7.43
N THR A 101 -29.77 0.80 -7.73
CA THR A 101 -29.43 -0.62 -7.86
C THR A 101 -28.60 -0.88 -9.11
N LEU A 102 -28.84 -0.13 -10.18
CA LEU A 102 -28.06 -0.18 -11.40
C LEU A 102 -26.64 0.37 -11.19
N MET A 103 -26.51 1.52 -10.52
CA MET A 103 -25.20 2.10 -10.19
C MET A 103 -24.36 1.17 -9.31
N VAL A 104 -24.95 0.64 -8.23
CA VAL A 104 -24.28 -0.35 -7.35
C VAL A 104 -23.79 -1.56 -8.17
N LYS A 105 -24.65 -2.14 -9.00
CA LYS A 105 -24.28 -3.29 -9.84
C LYS A 105 -23.19 -2.94 -10.85
N SER A 106 -23.23 -1.73 -11.42
CA SER A 106 -22.25 -1.28 -12.41
C SER A 106 -20.87 -1.08 -11.78
N LEU A 107 -20.81 -0.46 -10.59
CA LEU A 107 -19.58 -0.32 -9.81
C LEU A 107 -19.03 -1.66 -9.34
N GLN A 108 -19.89 -2.58 -8.91
CA GLN A 108 -19.51 -3.95 -8.55
C GLN A 108 -18.96 -4.71 -9.76
N HIS A 109 -19.62 -4.59 -10.91
CA HIS A 109 -19.16 -5.19 -12.16
C HIS A 109 -17.79 -4.64 -12.56
N PHE A 110 -17.61 -3.32 -12.51
CA PHE A 110 -16.34 -2.68 -12.82
C PHE A 110 -15.22 -3.10 -11.86
N SER A 111 -15.48 -3.08 -10.55
CA SER A 111 -14.53 -3.58 -9.54
C SER A 111 -14.17 -5.05 -9.74
N GLY A 112 -15.16 -5.89 -10.05
CA GLY A 112 -14.94 -7.30 -10.37
C GLY A 112 -14.14 -7.50 -11.65
N PHE A 113 -14.39 -6.68 -12.67
CA PHE A 113 -13.66 -6.67 -13.94
C PHE A 113 -12.18 -6.33 -13.72
N MET A 114 -11.88 -5.26 -12.96
CA MET A 114 -10.50 -4.84 -12.67
C MET A 114 -9.66 -5.93 -11.99
N LYS A 115 -10.28 -6.78 -11.17
CA LYS A 115 -9.59 -7.90 -10.49
C LYS A 115 -9.25 -9.07 -11.44
N LYS A 116 -9.88 -9.13 -12.61
CA LYS A 116 -9.77 -10.25 -13.56
C LYS A 116 -8.97 -9.87 -14.81
N ALA A 117 -9.10 -8.63 -15.27
CA ALA A 117 -8.47 -8.14 -16.48
C ALA A 117 -6.96 -7.94 -16.32
N ASP A 118 -6.26 -7.84 -17.45
CA ASP A 118 -4.85 -7.47 -17.47
C ASP A 118 -4.67 -5.99 -17.12
N VAL A 119 -3.74 -5.70 -16.20
CA VAL A 119 -3.46 -4.33 -15.73
C VAL A 119 -3.00 -3.43 -16.88
N GLY A 120 -2.27 -3.97 -17.87
CA GLY A 120 -1.82 -3.22 -19.03
C GLY A 120 -2.97 -2.66 -19.87
N VAL A 121 -4.06 -3.42 -20.01
CA VAL A 121 -5.29 -2.98 -20.72
C VAL A 121 -5.93 -1.81 -19.99
N LEU A 122 -6.15 -1.96 -18.67
CA LEU A 122 -6.74 -0.94 -17.81
C LEU A 122 -5.92 0.35 -17.84
N MET A 123 -4.61 0.24 -17.59
CA MET A 123 -3.71 1.38 -17.50
C MET A 123 -3.53 2.10 -18.84
N LYS A 124 -3.49 1.37 -19.96
CA LYS A 124 -3.46 1.98 -21.29
C LYS A 124 -4.70 2.84 -21.53
N ARG A 125 -5.88 2.34 -21.15
CA ARG A 125 -7.14 3.08 -21.30
C ARG A 125 -7.22 4.31 -20.39
N PHE A 126 -6.82 4.19 -19.13
CA PHE A 126 -6.87 5.33 -18.19
C PHE A 126 -5.88 6.43 -18.58
N ARG A 127 -4.67 6.07 -19.04
CA ARG A 127 -3.66 7.03 -19.50
C ARG A 127 -4.04 7.75 -20.79
N ARG A 128 -4.93 7.17 -21.62
CA ARG A 128 -5.33 7.75 -22.91
C ARG A 128 -5.94 9.15 -22.74
N ASP A 129 -6.74 9.31 -21.69
CA ASP A 129 -7.48 10.53 -21.42
C ASP A 129 -7.04 11.14 -20.07
N ASP A 130 -5.74 11.03 -19.75
CA ASP A 130 -5.12 11.56 -18.51
C ASP A 130 -5.92 11.30 -17.23
N TYR A 131 -6.42 10.08 -17.08
CA TYR A 131 -7.17 9.62 -15.91
C TYR A 131 -8.51 10.34 -15.65
N ILE A 132 -9.05 11.10 -16.61
CA ILE A 132 -10.33 11.84 -16.48
C ILE A 132 -11.47 10.97 -15.93
N PHE A 133 -11.58 9.72 -16.38
CA PHE A 133 -12.63 8.81 -15.88
C PHE A 133 -12.51 8.53 -14.36
N ILE A 134 -11.29 8.41 -13.85
CA ILE A 134 -11.06 8.21 -12.40
C ILE A 134 -11.46 9.48 -11.64
N GLU A 135 -11.12 10.65 -12.17
CA GLU A 135 -11.53 11.93 -11.58
C GLU A 135 -13.06 12.10 -11.57
N GLN A 136 -13.75 11.69 -12.64
CA GLN A 136 -15.21 11.69 -12.70
C GLN A 136 -15.83 10.80 -11.60
N LEU A 137 -15.24 9.65 -11.28
CA LEU A 137 -15.68 8.82 -10.15
C LEU A 137 -15.50 9.55 -8.81
N VAL A 138 -14.41 10.32 -8.64
CA VAL A 138 -14.19 11.15 -7.43
C VAL A 138 -15.26 12.25 -7.35
N SER A 139 -15.57 12.92 -8.45
CA SER A 139 -16.66 13.90 -8.50
C SER A 139 -18.02 13.26 -8.17
N LEU A 140 -18.28 12.05 -8.67
CA LEU A 140 -19.49 11.30 -8.31
C LEU A 140 -19.54 11.02 -6.80
N TYR A 141 -18.42 10.62 -6.19
CA TYR A 141 -18.34 10.39 -4.74
C TYR A 141 -18.66 11.65 -3.94
N GLN A 142 -18.16 12.81 -4.39
CA GLN A 142 -18.41 14.10 -3.75
C GLN A 142 -19.90 14.43 -3.66
N ILE A 143 -20.65 14.19 -4.73
CA ILE A 143 -22.09 14.54 -4.82
C ILE A 143 -23.04 13.41 -4.40
N GLU A 144 -22.53 12.19 -4.21
CA GLU A 144 -23.37 11.05 -3.83
C GLU A 144 -23.81 11.11 -2.37
N LEU A 145 -25.11 10.97 -2.14
CA LEU A 145 -25.73 10.95 -0.81
C LEU A 145 -26.08 9.53 -0.37
N LYS A 146 -26.28 8.60 -1.32
CA LYS A 146 -26.68 7.22 -1.03
C LYS A 146 -25.49 6.42 -0.50
N LYS A 147 -25.51 6.08 0.78
CA LYS A 147 -24.48 5.28 1.47
C LYS A 147 -24.02 4.04 0.69
N SER A 148 -24.96 3.27 0.14
CA SER A 148 -24.64 2.04 -0.62
C SER A 148 -23.81 2.29 -1.88
N VAL A 149 -24.04 3.41 -2.58
CA VAL A 149 -23.25 3.76 -3.76
C VAL A 149 -21.88 4.27 -3.32
N ARG A 150 -21.82 5.07 -2.25
CA ARG A 150 -20.54 5.53 -1.67
C ARG A 150 -19.66 4.36 -1.24
N ILE A 151 -20.22 3.33 -0.62
CA ILE A 151 -19.49 2.10 -0.26
C ILE A 151 -18.87 1.48 -1.51
N GLU A 152 -19.64 1.30 -2.59
CA GLU A 152 -19.07 0.70 -3.81
C GLU A 152 -18.08 1.60 -4.54
N LEU A 153 -18.23 2.92 -4.45
CA LEU A 153 -17.20 3.84 -4.93
C LEU A 153 -15.90 3.68 -4.14
N LEU A 154 -15.95 3.56 -2.81
CA LEU A 154 -14.76 3.29 -1.99
C LEU A 154 -14.11 1.95 -2.37
N THR A 155 -14.90 0.89 -2.56
CA THR A 155 -14.41 -0.41 -3.03
C THR A 155 -13.77 -0.31 -4.42
N THR A 156 -14.35 0.51 -5.30
CA THR A 156 -13.84 0.78 -6.64
C THR A 156 -12.51 1.52 -6.58
N PHE A 157 -12.39 2.57 -5.76
CA PHE A 157 -11.13 3.29 -5.56
C PHE A 157 -10.04 2.41 -4.95
N HIS A 158 -10.40 1.55 -3.99
CA HIS A 158 -9.45 0.58 -3.45
C HIS A 158 -8.95 -0.37 -4.53
N SER A 159 -9.85 -0.87 -5.39
CA SER A 159 -9.48 -1.75 -6.51
C SER A 159 -8.59 -1.03 -7.53
N LEU A 160 -8.87 0.24 -7.81
CA LEU A 160 -8.04 1.11 -8.66
C LEU A 160 -6.63 1.30 -8.09
N CYS A 161 -6.51 1.52 -6.77
CA CYS A 161 -5.21 1.67 -6.11
C CYS A 161 -4.34 0.40 -6.16
N LEU A 162 -4.93 -0.78 -6.38
CA LEU A 162 -4.18 -2.04 -6.53
C LEU A 162 -3.59 -2.22 -7.93
N LEU A 163 -3.97 -1.40 -8.91
CA LEU A 163 -3.53 -1.55 -10.30
C LEU A 163 -2.12 -1.05 -10.52
N ASP A 164 -1.84 0.20 -10.13
CA ASP A 164 -0.57 0.84 -10.40
C ASP A 164 -0.34 2.04 -9.48
N ARG A 165 0.92 2.33 -9.17
CA ARG A 165 1.30 3.47 -8.33
C ARG A 165 0.83 4.80 -8.91
N SER A 166 0.80 4.96 -10.23
CA SER A 166 0.31 6.21 -10.83
C SER A 166 -1.15 6.51 -10.46
N VAL A 167 -1.98 5.48 -10.29
CA VAL A 167 -3.38 5.66 -9.86
C VAL A 167 -3.45 6.16 -8.41
N ILE A 168 -2.60 5.63 -7.54
CA ILE A 168 -2.46 6.14 -6.16
C ILE A 168 -2.08 7.62 -6.20
N THR A 169 -1.08 8.00 -7.02
CA THR A 169 -0.62 9.39 -7.14
C THR A 169 -1.73 10.32 -7.63
N ILE A 170 -2.48 9.95 -8.66
CA ILE A 170 -3.60 10.76 -9.15
C ILE A 170 -4.67 10.95 -8.06
N LEU A 171 -5.06 9.88 -7.37
CA LEU A 171 -6.06 9.95 -6.32
C LEU A 171 -5.57 10.73 -5.09
N LEU A 172 -4.31 10.56 -4.70
CA LEU A 172 -3.67 11.22 -3.56
C LEU A 172 -3.48 12.72 -3.79
N CYS A 173 -3.13 13.13 -5.01
CA CYS A 173 -2.97 14.53 -5.38
C CYS A 173 -4.32 15.22 -5.73
N GLY A 174 -5.36 14.43 -5.98
CA GLY A 174 -6.71 14.92 -6.21
C GLY A 174 -7.46 15.28 -4.92
N GLN A 175 -8.76 15.55 -5.02
CA GLN A 175 -9.56 15.96 -3.86
C GLN A 175 -9.97 14.79 -2.95
N LEU A 176 -9.75 13.53 -3.37
CA LEU A 176 -10.29 12.37 -2.68
C LEU A 176 -9.88 12.28 -1.20
N PRO A 177 -8.60 12.44 -0.79
CA PRO A 177 -8.23 12.38 0.62
C PRO A 177 -8.99 13.40 1.48
N VAL A 178 -9.15 14.62 0.96
CA VAL A 178 -9.88 15.71 1.64
C VAL A 178 -11.37 15.37 1.75
N LEU A 179 -11.98 14.85 0.68
CA LEU A 179 -13.38 14.41 0.71
C LEU A 179 -13.61 13.28 1.71
N LEU A 180 -12.71 12.30 1.78
CA LEU A 180 -12.79 11.21 2.76
C LEU A 180 -12.74 11.73 4.19
N VAL A 181 -11.90 12.74 4.47
CA VAL A 181 -11.82 13.35 5.80
C VAL A 181 -13.08 14.14 6.13
N LEU A 182 -13.52 15.02 5.23
CA LEU A 182 -14.61 15.97 5.51
C LEU A 182 -16.00 15.33 5.50
N GLN A 183 -16.20 14.26 4.75
CA GLN A 183 -17.52 13.63 4.59
C GLN A 183 -17.76 12.44 5.52
N ASN A 184 -16.82 12.12 6.41
CA ASN A 184 -16.92 11.05 7.40
C ASN A 184 -16.72 11.62 8.82
N ASN A 185 -17.13 10.86 9.84
CA ASN A 185 -17.04 11.34 11.22
C ASN A 185 -15.83 10.73 11.92
N PHE A 186 -15.50 9.45 11.76
CA PHE A 186 -14.44 8.78 12.51
C PHE A 186 -14.63 8.87 14.05
N SER A 187 -15.86 8.75 14.52
CA SER A 187 -16.20 8.65 15.94
C SER A 187 -16.73 7.25 16.24
N LEU A 188 -16.36 6.68 17.40
CA LEU A 188 -16.86 5.37 17.81
C LEU A 188 -18.36 5.42 18.17
N PRO A 189 -19.14 4.36 17.84
CA PRO A 189 -18.76 3.23 17.00
C PRO A 189 -18.62 3.64 15.52
N LEU A 190 -17.55 3.19 14.86
CA LEU A 190 -17.28 3.52 13.47
C LEU A 190 -18.32 2.89 12.54
N THR A 191 -18.75 3.65 11.54
CA THR A 191 -19.57 3.11 10.46
C THR A 191 -18.70 2.39 9.43
N GLU A 192 -19.33 1.55 8.61
CA GLU A 192 -18.68 0.91 7.46
C GLU A 192 -18.00 1.92 6.52
N LEU A 193 -18.60 3.12 6.33
CA LEU A 193 -17.99 4.17 5.51
C LEU A 193 -16.71 4.71 6.16
N ASP A 194 -16.70 4.89 7.48
CA ASP A 194 -15.51 5.36 8.19
C ASP A 194 -14.37 4.33 8.06
N ILE A 195 -14.68 3.04 8.22
CA ILE A 195 -13.70 1.94 8.10
C ILE A 195 -13.11 1.88 6.69
N LEU A 196 -13.97 1.84 5.66
CA LEU A 196 -13.52 1.82 4.26
C LEU A 196 -12.73 3.08 3.89
N SER A 197 -13.10 4.24 4.44
CA SER A 197 -12.38 5.49 4.23
C SER A 197 -10.99 5.45 4.89
N LEU A 198 -10.87 4.91 6.11
CA LEU A 198 -9.57 4.71 6.77
C LEU A 198 -8.67 3.75 6.00
N GLN A 199 -9.24 2.66 5.49
CA GLN A 199 -8.51 1.69 4.66
C GLN A 199 -8.00 2.35 3.38
N LEU A 200 -8.85 3.10 2.68
CA LEU A 200 -8.46 3.79 1.46
C LEU A 200 -7.42 4.88 1.74
N LEU A 201 -7.60 5.70 2.78
CA LEU A 201 -6.58 6.66 3.22
C LEU A 201 -5.26 5.96 3.51
N SER A 202 -5.27 4.82 4.20
CA SER A 202 -4.06 4.03 4.47
C SER A 202 -3.34 3.62 3.20
N VAL A 203 -4.08 3.21 2.15
CA VAL A 203 -3.51 2.86 0.85
C VAL A 203 -2.96 4.09 0.13
N LEU A 204 -3.71 5.21 0.12
CA LEU A 204 -3.30 6.43 -0.56
C LEU A 204 -1.98 6.99 0.00
N PHE A 205 -1.83 7.01 1.33
CA PHE A 205 -0.61 7.50 1.97
C PHE A 205 0.50 6.44 2.09
N SER A 206 0.28 5.20 1.64
CA SER A 206 1.25 4.11 1.83
C SER A 206 2.58 4.29 1.08
N THR A 207 2.59 5.08 0.01
CA THR A 207 3.78 5.31 -0.83
C THR A 207 4.76 6.30 -0.22
N GLY A 208 4.35 7.05 0.81
CA GLY A 208 5.15 8.11 1.43
C GLY A 208 5.48 9.28 0.50
N GLU A 209 4.76 9.44 -0.61
CA GLU A 209 4.99 10.55 -1.53
C GLU A 209 4.39 11.87 -1.04
N LYS A 210 4.95 12.98 -1.52
CA LYS A 210 4.45 14.31 -1.19
C LYS A 210 3.14 14.56 -1.94
N PHE A 211 2.22 15.25 -1.27
CA PHE A 211 0.89 15.60 -1.77
C PHE A 211 0.65 17.11 -1.60
N PRO A 212 -0.39 17.69 -2.21
CA PRO A 212 -0.65 19.12 -2.15
C PRO A 212 -0.78 19.65 -0.73
N THR A 213 -0.13 20.77 -0.43
CA THR A 213 -0.12 21.37 0.91
C THR A 213 -1.51 21.79 1.38
N SER A 214 -2.43 22.11 0.46
CA SER A 214 -3.83 22.42 0.78
C SER A 214 -4.57 21.27 1.45
N HIS A 215 -4.11 20.02 1.32
CA HIS A 215 -4.75 18.90 1.98
C HIS A 215 -4.60 18.95 3.50
N TYR A 216 -3.58 19.65 4.03
CA TYR A 216 -3.40 19.86 5.47
C TYR A 216 -4.51 20.69 6.10
N ASP A 217 -5.32 21.43 5.32
CA ASP A 217 -6.49 22.13 5.85
C ASP A 217 -7.50 21.15 6.46
N ALA A 218 -7.65 19.97 5.85
CA ALA A 218 -8.49 18.88 6.36
C ALA A 218 -7.68 17.86 7.17
N LEU A 219 -6.49 17.47 6.70
CA LEU A 219 -5.57 16.53 7.37
C LEU A 219 -4.75 17.23 8.46
N ASN A 220 -5.44 17.99 9.31
CA ASN A 220 -4.84 18.84 10.32
C ASN A 220 -4.66 18.09 11.66
N LEU A 221 -4.13 18.80 12.66
CA LEU A 221 -3.87 18.27 14.00
C LEU A 221 -5.17 17.79 14.70
N GLU A 222 -6.31 18.44 14.47
CA GLU A 222 -7.59 18.06 15.07
C GLU A 222 -8.06 16.71 14.52
N PHE A 223 -8.02 16.54 13.19
CA PHE A 223 -8.34 15.28 12.54
C PHE A 223 -7.43 14.15 13.04
N LEU A 224 -6.10 14.36 13.04
CA LEU A 224 -5.17 13.35 13.52
C LEU A 224 -5.38 13.02 15.00
N THR A 225 -5.73 14.00 15.84
CA THR A 225 -6.08 13.76 17.26
C THR A 225 -7.27 12.82 17.38
N LYS A 226 -8.29 13.02 16.55
CA LYS A 226 -9.45 12.14 16.51
C LYS A 226 -9.07 10.72 16.12
N ILE A 227 -8.30 10.56 15.04
CA ILE A 227 -7.84 9.23 14.59
C ILE A 227 -6.98 8.55 15.65
N VAL A 228 -6.00 9.26 16.22
CA VAL A 228 -5.13 8.73 17.27
C VAL A 228 -5.94 8.25 18.47
N SER A 229 -7.04 8.93 18.83
CA SER A 229 -7.89 8.52 19.95
C SER A 229 -8.59 7.16 19.78
N ILE A 230 -8.78 6.71 18.53
CA ILE A 230 -9.52 5.47 18.20
C ILE A 230 -8.61 4.30 17.76
N VAL A 231 -7.29 4.47 17.67
CA VAL A 231 -6.36 3.43 17.18
C VAL A 231 -6.33 2.16 18.03
N LYS A 232 -6.68 2.27 19.32
CA LYS A 232 -6.78 1.10 20.21
C LYS A 232 -7.96 0.19 19.85
N ASP A 233 -9.02 0.76 19.29
CA ASP A 233 -10.28 0.08 18.99
C ASP A 233 -10.41 -0.22 17.49
N CYS A 234 -9.61 0.43 16.63
CA CYS A 234 -9.65 0.28 15.17
C CYS A 234 -8.25 0.11 14.58
N THR A 235 -7.97 -1.09 14.06
CA THR A 235 -6.68 -1.40 13.40
C THR A 235 -6.48 -0.54 12.15
N ASP A 236 -7.53 -0.23 11.39
CA ASP A 236 -7.43 0.59 10.17
C ASP A 236 -7.02 2.03 10.50
N ALA A 237 -7.48 2.59 11.63
CA ALA A 237 -7.02 3.89 12.10
C ALA A 237 -5.51 3.87 12.41
N PHE A 238 -5.02 2.80 13.04
CA PHE A 238 -3.60 2.62 13.29
C PHE A 238 -2.79 2.49 11.99
N GLN A 239 -3.28 1.72 11.02
CA GLN A 239 -2.65 1.59 9.69
C GLN A 239 -2.59 2.93 8.96
N PHE A 240 -3.64 3.75 9.07
CA PHE A 240 -3.64 5.08 8.48
C PHE A 240 -2.58 5.98 9.11
N ILE A 241 -2.44 5.99 10.44
CA ILE A 241 -1.37 6.76 11.11
C ILE A 241 0.02 6.34 10.64
N LEU A 242 0.27 5.03 10.45
CA LEU A 242 1.54 4.54 9.92
C LEU A 242 1.79 5.03 8.49
N SER A 243 0.80 4.88 7.61
CA SER A 243 0.89 5.36 6.23
C SER A 243 1.08 6.88 6.18
N PHE A 244 0.25 7.65 6.88
CA PHE A 244 0.35 9.10 6.93
C PHE A 244 1.64 9.62 7.58
N ASN A 245 2.30 8.84 8.44
CA ASN A 245 3.61 9.25 8.95
C ASN A 245 4.72 9.14 7.87
N SER A 246 4.52 8.34 6.83
CA SER A 246 5.60 7.88 5.95
C SER A 246 6.21 8.98 5.09
N HIS A 247 5.49 10.05 4.78
CA HIS A 247 6.00 11.16 3.96
C HIS A 247 6.81 12.19 4.75
N PHE A 248 6.86 12.12 6.08
CA PHE A 248 7.59 13.10 6.89
C PHE A 248 9.11 12.82 6.93
N GLU A 249 9.91 13.85 6.66
CA GLU A 249 11.38 13.73 6.61
C GLU A 249 12.04 13.90 7.99
N SER A 250 11.80 14.98 8.75
CA SER A 250 12.27 15.06 10.16
C SER A 250 11.80 16.25 11.01
N ASN A 251 11.45 17.41 10.43
CA ASN A 251 11.39 18.64 11.24
C ASN A 251 9.96 19.14 11.57
N GLU A 252 8.96 18.72 10.81
CA GLU A 252 7.56 19.13 11.02
C GLU A 252 6.66 17.93 10.82
N ASN A 253 6.53 17.12 11.86
CA ASN A 253 5.72 15.91 11.82
C ASN A 253 4.46 16.07 12.66
N THR A 254 3.33 16.30 11.98
CA THR A 254 2.03 16.49 12.63
C THR A 254 1.60 15.25 13.43
N VAL A 255 1.98 14.04 13.01
CA VAL A 255 1.71 12.81 13.77
C VAL A 255 2.43 12.85 15.12
N ILE A 256 3.71 13.23 15.13
CA ILE A 256 4.49 13.36 16.38
C ILE A 256 3.89 14.44 17.28
N GLN A 257 3.48 15.58 16.71
CA GLN A 257 2.78 16.63 17.46
C GLN A 257 1.46 16.13 18.06
N THR A 258 0.69 15.32 17.32
CA THR A 258 -0.54 14.71 17.82
C THR A 258 -0.25 13.75 18.97
N LEU A 259 0.76 12.88 18.84
CA LEU A 259 1.13 11.92 19.87
C LEU A 259 1.60 12.61 21.15
N HIS A 260 2.33 13.72 21.05
CA HIS A 260 2.67 14.53 22.21
C HIS A 260 1.44 15.04 22.98
N LYS A 261 0.35 15.37 22.28
CA LYS A 261 -0.86 15.91 22.91
C LYS A 261 -1.77 14.82 23.47
N ASN A 262 -1.98 13.74 22.72
CA ASN A 262 -3.05 12.77 23.00
C ASN A 262 -2.65 11.33 22.64
N ALA A 263 -1.44 10.90 23.00
CA ALA A 263 -1.05 9.51 22.83
C ALA A 263 -1.91 8.54 23.67
N PRO A 264 -2.53 7.51 23.07
CA PRO A 264 -3.10 6.40 23.80
C PRO A 264 -1.98 5.64 24.52
N VAL A 265 -2.23 5.23 25.76
CA VAL A 265 -1.26 4.47 26.57
C VAL A 265 -0.82 3.17 25.88
N THR A 266 -1.69 2.57 25.06
CA THR A 266 -1.40 1.34 24.32
C THR A 266 -0.65 1.57 23.00
N PHE A 267 -0.39 2.82 22.60
CA PHE A 267 0.16 3.13 21.29
C PHE A 267 1.55 2.53 21.08
N GLY A 268 2.45 2.63 22.07
CA GLY A 268 3.78 2.03 21.98
C GLY A 268 3.72 0.52 21.82
N GLN A 269 2.83 -0.16 22.55
CA GLN A 269 2.62 -1.60 22.43
C GLN A 269 2.12 -1.99 21.04
N LEU A 270 1.14 -1.27 20.48
CA LEU A 270 0.66 -1.49 19.12
C LEU A 270 1.79 -1.34 18.08
N LEU A 271 2.64 -0.33 18.26
CA LEU A 271 3.77 -0.09 17.37
C LEU A 271 4.83 -1.20 17.46
N THR A 272 5.15 -1.67 18.67
CA THR A 272 6.07 -2.81 18.88
C THR A 272 5.51 -4.10 18.26
N ILE A 273 4.21 -4.37 18.44
CA ILE A 273 3.55 -5.54 17.84
C ILE A 273 3.60 -5.45 16.30
N GLN A 274 3.32 -4.28 15.74
CA GLN A 274 3.35 -4.09 14.29
C GLN A 274 4.76 -4.24 13.73
N LEU A 275 5.77 -3.68 14.40
CA LEU A 275 7.17 -3.88 14.01
C LEU A 275 7.51 -5.37 13.94
N ASN A 276 7.10 -6.15 14.96
CA ASN A 276 7.35 -7.58 14.99
C ASN A 276 6.63 -8.34 13.87
N ARG A 277 5.39 -7.94 13.52
CA ARG A 277 4.65 -8.52 12.38
C ARG A 277 5.33 -8.25 11.04
N CYS A 278 5.83 -7.03 10.85
CA CYS A 278 6.54 -6.59 9.64
C CYS A 278 7.98 -7.13 9.53
N ARG A 279 8.45 -7.97 10.46
CA ARG A 279 9.77 -8.63 10.31
C ARG A 279 9.79 -9.62 9.16
N ALA A 280 8.70 -10.39 9.02
CA ALA A 280 8.56 -11.36 7.95
C ALA A 280 8.38 -10.67 6.58
N ASP A 281 7.63 -9.56 6.56
CA ASP A 281 7.46 -8.72 5.38
C ASP A 281 8.50 -7.60 5.34
N ASN A 282 9.68 -7.94 4.84
CA ASN A 282 10.83 -7.03 4.74
C ASN A 282 10.56 -5.75 3.91
N LYS A 283 9.41 -5.59 3.26
CA LYS A 283 9.11 -4.42 2.42
C LYS A 283 8.39 -3.30 3.17
N ASP A 284 7.66 -3.59 4.25
CA ASP A 284 6.92 -2.57 4.99
C ASP A 284 7.80 -1.87 6.02
N LEU A 285 8.22 -0.65 5.70
CA LEU A 285 9.08 0.18 6.56
C LEU A 285 8.30 1.18 7.43
N ARG A 286 6.97 1.22 7.37
CA ARG A 286 6.16 2.30 7.98
C ARG A 286 6.29 2.32 9.51
N ALA A 287 6.30 1.14 10.14
CA ALA A 287 6.44 1.01 11.60
C ALA A 287 7.83 1.47 12.09
N VAL A 288 8.91 1.01 11.44
CA VAL A 288 10.27 1.43 11.80
C VAL A 288 10.51 2.91 11.50
N LYS A 289 9.88 3.45 10.45
CA LYS A 289 9.93 4.88 10.13
C LYS A 289 9.23 5.72 11.20
N LEU A 290 8.06 5.32 11.69
CA LEU A 290 7.39 6.02 12.80
C LEU A 290 8.23 5.94 14.09
N LEU A 291 8.78 4.78 14.42
CA LEU A 291 9.70 4.64 15.56
C LEU A 291 10.90 5.58 15.44
N MET A 292 11.55 5.63 14.28
CA MET A 292 12.66 6.54 14.05
C MET A 292 12.25 8.00 14.26
N ASN A 293 11.10 8.42 13.72
CA ASN A 293 10.58 9.77 13.90
C ASN A 293 10.28 10.09 15.38
N ILE A 294 9.76 9.14 16.16
CA ILE A 294 9.54 9.31 17.61
C ILE A 294 10.88 9.46 18.33
N PHE A 295 11.82 8.54 18.10
CA PHE A 295 13.09 8.45 18.83
C PHE A 295 14.06 9.59 18.52
N CYS A 296 13.92 10.24 17.37
CA CYS A 296 14.76 11.37 16.97
C CYS A 296 14.27 12.73 17.49
N VAL A 297 13.04 12.82 18.02
CA VAL A 297 12.42 14.11 18.37
C VAL A 297 12.46 14.39 19.88
N SER A 298 11.99 13.48 20.73
CA SER A 298 11.84 13.78 22.16
C SER A 298 11.83 12.53 23.04
N ASP A 299 12.70 12.50 24.05
CA ASP A 299 12.73 11.46 25.09
C ASP A 299 11.49 11.47 25.97
N ASP A 300 10.82 12.63 26.12
CA ASP A 300 9.57 12.75 26.86
C ASP A 300 8.46 11.95 26.17
N LEU A 301 8.38 12.03 24.84
CA LEU A 301 7.40 11.24 24.08
C LEU A 301 7.65 9.74 24.21
N ILE A 302 8.92 9.32 24.15
CA ILE A 302 9.30 7.91 24.35
C ILE A 302 8.81 7.44 25.72
N SER A 303 8.97 8.26 26.75
CA SER A 303 8.54 7.97 28.12
C SER A 303 7.03 7.88 28.28
N VAL A 304 6.26 8.65 27.50
CA VAL A 304 4.80 8.58 27.47
C VAL A 304 4.32 7.32 26.74
N LEU A 305 5.01 6.92 25.67
CA LEU A 305 4.57 5.83 24.79
C LEU A 305 5.00 4.44 25.25
N PHE A 306 6.14 4.32 25.93
CA PHE A 306 6.75 3.03 26.25
C PHE A 306 7.16 2.93 27.72
N TYR A 307 6.74 1.85 28.37
CA TYR A 307 7.31 1.44 29.65
C TYR A 307 8.69 0.80 29.43
N ASP A 308 9.49 0.71 30.50
CA ASP A 308 10.86 0.16 30.41
C ASP A 308 10.88 -1.28 29.89
N ASN A 309 9.89 -2.08 30.25
CA ASN A 309 9.73 -3.44 29.74
C ASN A 309 9.34 -3.46 28.25
N ASP A 310 8.51 -2.52 27.79
CA ASP A 310 8.17 -2.41 26.37
C ASP A 310 9.41 -2.02 25.55
N LEU A 311 10.25 -1.13 26.10
CA LEU A 311 11.53 -0.74 25.50
C LEU A 311 12.49 -1.92 25.39
N LYS A 312 12.62 -2.77 26.43
CA LYS A 312 13.44 -4.00 26.37
C LYS A 312 13.00 -4.91 25.21
N VAL A 313 11.68 -5.14 25.07
CA VAL A 313 11.13 -5.97 23.97
C VAL A 313 11.38 -5.31 22.61
N LEU A 314 11.15 -4.01 22.49
CA LEU A 314 11.36 -3.24 21.27
C LEU A 314 12.82 -3.32 20.81
N TYR A 315 13.78 -3.07 21.70
CA TYR A 315 15.20 -3.16 21.37
C TYR A 315 15.62 -4.59 21.03
N GLY A 316 15.06 -5.61 21.67
CA GLY A 316 15.26 -7.01 21.27
C GLY A 316 14.88 -7.25 19.81
N ILE A 317 13.72 -6.72 19.38
CA ILE A 317 13.26 -6.82 17.99
C ILE A 317 14.20 -6.05 17.05
N LEU A 318 14.57 -4.81 17.39
CA LEU A 318 15.44 -3.97 16.56
C LEU A 318 16.84 -4.59 16.38
N CYS A 319 17.42 -5.13 17.45
CA CYS A 319 18.70 -5.84 17.42
C CYS A 319 18.65 -7.05 16.50
N GLN A 320 17.56 -7.82 16.53
CA GLN A 320 17.41 -8.97 15.66
C GLN A 320 17.20 -8.55 14.20
N ASP A 321 16.36 -7.53 13.95
CA ASP A 321 16.12 -7.00 12.61
C ASP A 321 17.37 -6.41 11.96
N LEU A 322 18.25 -5.76 12.74
CA LEU A 322 19.52 -5.23 12.25
C LEU A 322 20.41 -6.35 11.67
N ILE A 323 20.39 -7.52 12.29
CA ILE A 323 21.17 -8.68 11.87
C ILE A 323 20.48 -9.39 10.70
N ASP A 324 19.16 -9.57 10.75
CA ASP A 324 18.43 -10.44 9.82
C ASP A 324 18.06 -9.76 8.50
N THR A 325 17.80 -8.44 8.50
CA THR A 325 17.28 -7.76 7.31
C THR A 325 18.33 -7.59 6.21
N ASN A 326 17.92 -7.56 4.95
CA ASN A 326 18.77 -7.21 3.80
C ASN A 326 18.45 -5.81 3.23
N GLN A 327 17.57 -5.05 3.89
CA GLN A 327 17.15 -3.73 3.43
C GLN A 327 18.03 -2.63 4.05
N SER A 328 18.89 -2.01 3.24
CA SER A 328 19.79 -0.94 3.69
C SER A 328 19.05 0.22 4.35
N GLN A 329 17.86 0.56 3.83
CA GLN A 329 17.03 1.62 4.41
C GLN A 329 16.52 1.25 5.81
N LYS A 330 16.10 -0.01 6.02
CA LYS A 330 15.67 -0.49 7.35
C LYS A 330 16.82 -0.45 8.35
N MET A 331 18.01 -0.89 7.93
CA MET A 331 19.23 -0.83 8.75
C MET A 331 19.55 0.60 9.15
N ALA A 332 19.50 1.56 8.21
CA ALA A 332 19.76 2.97 8.50
C ALA A 332 18.82 3.52 9.57
N MET A 333 17.52 3.22 9.47
CA MET A 333 16.52 3.66 10.45
C MET A 333 16.76 3.03 11.83
N ILE A 334 17.09 1.73 11.90
CA ILE A 334 17.38 1.04 13.16
C ILE A 334 18.63 1.65 13.82
N LEU A 335 19.71 1.87 13.06
CA LEU A 335 20.91 2.49 13.59
C LEU A 335 20.65 3.92 14.08
N GLN A 336 19.76 4.66 13.39
CA GLN A 336 19.36 6.00 13.83
C GLN A 336 18.56 5.96 15.13
N ILE A 337 17.64 5.00 15.30
CA ILE A 337 16.92 4.78 16.57
C ILE A 337 17.91 4.48 17.71
N MET A 338 18.86 3.58 17.46
CA MET A 338 19.84 3.16 18.48
C MET A 338 20.85 4.27 18.87
N LYS A 339 20.94 5.39 18.14
CA LYS A 339 21.76 6.53 18.57
C LYS A 339 21.23 7.21 19.83
N ASN A 340 19.99 6.92 20.23
CA ASN A 340 19.43 7.41 21.49
C ASN A 340 19.94 6.59 22.69
N MET A 341 21.14 6.96 23.14
CA MET A 341 21.85 6.26 24.22
C MET A 341 21.17 6.38 25.58
N GLU A 342 20.36 7.42 25.81
CA GLU A 342 19.67 7.61 27.09
C GLU A 342 18.57 6.55 27.28
N VAL A 343 17.85 6.24 26.20
CA VAL A 343 16.85 5.16 26.23
C VAL A 343 17.50 3.80 26.40
N ILE A 344 18.62 3.52 25.71
CA ILE A 344 19.37 2.25 25.87
C ILE A 344 19.81 2.06 27.33
N ARG A 345 20.31 3.13 27.95
CA ARG A 345 20.71 3.12 29.36
C ARG A 345 19.50 2.87 30.26
N ARG A 346 18.39 3.57 30.02
CA ARG A 346 17.15 3.45 30.80
C ARG A 346 16.58 2.03 30.77
N CYS A 347 16.59 1.37 29.62
CA CYS A 347 16.10 0.00 29.49
C CYS A 347 17.18 -1.07 29.74
N GLU A 348 18.37 -0.71 30.21
CA GLU A 348 19.47 -1.62 30.56
C GLU A 348 19.88 -2.58 29.42
N PHE A 349 19.71 -2.17 28.16
CA PHE A 349 19.90 -3.04 26.99
C PHE A 349 21.26 -2.83 26.29
N THR A 350 22.19 -2.17 26.98
CA THR A 350 23.50 -1.73 26.44
C THR A 350 24.33 -2.89 25.88
N GLN A 351 24.33 -4.04 26.56
CA GLN A 351 25.16 -5.18 26.19
C GLN A 351 24.64 -5.91 24.94
N GLU A 352 23.33 -6.04 24.81
CA GLU A 352 22.66 -6.63 23.66
C GLU A 352 22.86 -5.75 22.43
N VAL A 353 22.67 -4.42 22.56
CA VAL A 353 22.97 -3.48 21.47
C VAL A 353 24.43 -3.57 21.05
N TYR A 354 25.38 -3.56 22.01
CA TYR A 354 26.80 -3.73 21.71
C TYR A 354 27.07 -5.01 20.90
N THR A 355 26.52 -6.13 21.34
CA THR A 355 26.73 -7.44 20.71
C THR A 355 26.13 -7.48 19.30
N SER A 356 24.92 -6.96 19.12
CA SER A 356 24.25 -6.94 17.82
C SER A 356 24.93 -6.02 16.82
N VAL A 357 25.34 -4.81 17.23
CA VAL A 357 26.07 -3.87 16.36
C VAL A 357 27.43 -4.43 15.96
N LYS A 358 28.14 -5.09 16.89
CA LYS A 358 29.40 -5.76 16.58
C LYS A 358 29.18 -6.92 15.59
N SER A 359 28.14 -7.73 15.79
CA SER A 359 27.78 -8.81 14.86
C SER A 359 27.48 -8.25 13.47
N PHE A 360 26.69 -7.18 13.38
CA PHE A 360 26.38 -6.48 12.13
C PHE A 360 27.66 -6.05 11.37
N LEU A 361 28.62 -5.45 12.07
CA LEU A 361 29.90 -5.00 11.48
C LEU A 361 30.81 -6.14 10.99
N LEU A 362 30.72 -7.32 11.62
CA LEU A 362 31.54 -8.49 11.30
C LEU A 362 30.93 -9.34 10.19
N THR A 363 29.60 -9.41 10.11
CA THR A 363 28.90 -10.36 9.24
C THR A 363 28.46 -9.78 7.91
N ARG A 364 28.37 -8.44 7.78
CA ARG A 364 27.80 -7.81 6.59
C ARG A 364 28.78 -6.92 5.85
N GLU A 365 28.93 -7.21 4.55
CA GLU A 365 29.38 -6.22 3.57
C GLU A 365 28.24 -5.20 3.39
N THR A 366 28.42 -4.03 3.99
CA THR A 366 27.43 -2.95 3.97
C THR A 366 28.01 -1.71 3.33
N GLN A 367 27.11 -0.83 2.88
CA GLN A 367 27.48 0.49 2.38
C GLN A 367 28.31 1.23 3.44
N VAL A 368 29.27 2.02 2.97
CA VAL A 368 30.24 2.74 3.79
C VAL A 368 29.55 3.57 4.88
N GLU A 369 28.44 4.23 4.55
CA GLU A 369 27.67 5.08 5.46
C GLU A 369 27.07 4.31 6.65
N LEU A 370 26.49 3.13 6.39
CA LEU A 370 25.93 2.27 7.44
C LEU A 370 27.01 1.79 8.39
N ARG A 371 28.17 1.42 7.83
CA ARG A 371 29.32 0.99 8.61
C ARG A 371 29.81 2.10 9.54
N HIS A 372 29.98 3.31 9.02
CA HIS A 372 30.37 4.48 9.83
C HIS A 372 29.35 4.77 10.93
N SER A 373 28.04 4.68 10.62
CA SER A 373 26.99 4.90 11.63
C SER A 373 27.03 3.84 12.74
N ALA A 374 27.28 2.58 12.39
CA ALA A 374 27.39 1.48 13.34
C ALA A 374 28.68 1.57 14.18
N GLU A 375 29.81 1.93 13.58
CA GLU A 375 31.08 2.15 14.28
C GLU A 375 30.97 3.31 15.29
N SER A 376 30.37 4.43 14.88
CA SER A 376 30.09 5.57 15.77
C SER A 376 29.19 5.18 16.95
N LEU A 377 28.16 4.37 16.70
CA LEU A 377 27.28 3.85 17.75
C LEU A 377 28.06 2.94 18.71
N LEU A 378 28.85 2.00 18.19
CA LEU A 378 29.63 1.07 18.99
C LEU A 378 30.61 1.81 19.91
N GLN A 379 31.23 2.88 19.42
CA GLN A 379 32.11 3.73 20.22
C GLN A 379 31.36 4.36 21.41
N ARG A 380 30.20 4.97 21.16
CA ARG A 380 29.37 5.59 22.21
C ARG A 380 28.89 4.57 23.25
N VAL A 381 28.50 3.37 22.81
CA VAL A 381 28.11 2.26 23.71
C VAL A 381 29.28 1.82 24.59
N THR A 382 30.49 1.74 24.02
CA THR A 382 31.71 1.34 24.75
C THR A 382 32.12 2.39 25.78
N GLU A 383 32.03 3.67 25.44
CA GLU A 383 32.31 4.78 26.35
C GLU A 383 31.37 4.77 27.57
N GLN A 384 30.09 4.41 27.38
CA GLN A 384 29.15 4.27 28.50
C GLN A 384 29.47 3.10 29.42
N GLN A 385 29.92 1.96 28.88
CA GLN A 385 30.29 0.81 29.71
C GLN A 385 31.48 1.11 30.64
N ARG A 386 32.41 1.98 30.21
CA ARG A 386 33.56 2.39 31.03
C ARG A 386 33.19 3.33 32.18
N ASN A 387 32.05 4.02 32.08
CA ASN A 387 31.60 5.01 33.07
C ASN A 387 30.63 4.45 34.11
N LEU A 388 30.32 3.15 34.08
CA LEU A 388 29.55 2.50 35.14
C LEU A 388 30.48 2.26 36.36
N PRO A 389 30.13 2.76 37.56
CA PRO A 389 30.92 2.50 38.74
C PRO A 389 30.94 0.98 38.99
N PHE A 390 32.14 0.42 39.17
CA PHE A 390 32.27 -0.97 39.62
C PHE A 390 31.39 -1.14 40.87
N PRO A 391 30.54 -2.17 40.93
CA PRO A 391 29.81 -2.44 42.16
C PRO A 391 30.83 -2.77 43.24
N LEU A 392 30.84 -1.94 44.28
CA LEU A 392 31.61 -2.12 45.51
C LEU A 392 31.09 -3.31 46.32
#